data_AF-A0A0M0J635-F1
#
_entry.id   AF-A0A0M0J635-F1
#
_cell.length_a   1.000
_cell.length_b   1.000
_cell.length_c   1.000
_cell.angle_alpha   90.00
_cell.angle_beta   90.00
_cell.angle_gamma   90.00
#
_symmetry.space_group_name_H-M   'P 1'
#
loop_
_entity.id
_entity.type
_entity.pdbx_description
1 polymer ?
#
loop_
_entity_poly.entity_id
_entity_poly.type
_entity_poly.pdbx_seq_one_letter_code
_entity_poly.pdbx_strand_id
1 'polypeptide(L)'
;MAVHIVAFTAGLHVAAVGAHFGFKALGACFNHTGYDVRVTFLGIDYSVRSHETHHRKPTTNYAQYVMFWDRIMGSYREYESGWEAKDVSAAAGHAADGPAADRLPAWADPALEARAGHVAERAHAD
;
A
#
# COMPACT_ATOMS: atom_id res chain seq x y z
N MET A 1 12.38 -28.12 1.56
CA MET A 1 12.21 -28.98 2.76
C MET A 1 11.08 -28.49 3.67
N ALA A 2 11.09 -27.24 4.12
CA ALA A 2 10.08 -26.71 5.06
C ALA A 2 8.61 -26.86 4.58
N VAL A 3 8.30 -26.51 3.32
CA VAL A 3 6.93 -26.59 2.77
C VAL A 3 6.39 -28.03 2.77
N HIS A 4 7.24 -29.02 2.53
CA HIS A 4 6.84 -30.44 2.57
C HIS A 4 6.54 -30.92 3.99
N ILE A 5 7.28 -30.44 5.00
CA ILE A 5 7.03 -30.77 6.41
C ILE A 5 5.68 -30.21 6.85
N VAL A 6 5.37 -28.95 6.52
CA VAL A 6 4.08 -28.32 6.81
C VAL A 6 2.93 -29.06 6.10
N ALA A 7 3.11 -29.38 4.82
CA ALA A 7 2.12 -30.12 4.04
C ALA A 7 1.81 -31.49 4.66
N PHE A 8 2.84 -32.26 5.02
CA PHE A 8 2.68 -33.58 5.64
C PHE A 8 2.00 -33.50 7.02
N THR A 9 2.42 -32.58 7.88
CA THR A 9 1.90 -32.46 9.25
C THR A 9 0.46 -31.93 9.29
N ALA A 10 0.07 -31.05 8.37
CA ALA A 10 -1.29 -30.53 8.26
C ALA A 10 -2.22 -31.40 7.42
N GLY A 11 -1.73 -32.48 6.80
CA GLY A 11 -2.50 -33.30 5.86
C GLY A 11 -2.90 -32.54 4.59
N LEU A 12 -2.13 -31.52 4.20
CA LEU A 12 -2.42 -30.66 3.05
C LEU A 12 -1.53 -31.01 1.86
N HIS A 13 -2.02 -30.75 0.65
CA HIS A 13 -1.22 -30.94 -0.55
C HIS A 13 -0.11 -29.88 -0.64
N VAL A 14 1.14 -30.30 -0.92
CA VAL A 14 2.29 -29.37 -0.95
C VAL A 14 2.10 -28.21 -1.93
N ALA A 15 1.46 -28.46 -3.07
CA ALA A 15 1.16 -27.42 -4.04
C ALA A 15 0.20 -26.36 -3.48
N ALA A 16 -0.77 -26.75 -2.66
CA ALA A 16 -1.72 -25.82 -2.04
C ALA A 16 -1.02 -24.94 -1.00
N VAL A 17 -0.13 -25.52 -0.20
CA VAL A 17 0.70 -24.78 0.77
C VAL A 17 1.63 -23.80 0.05
N GLY A 18 2.29 -24.25 -1.03
CA GLY A 18 3.12 -23.39 -1.86
C GLY A 18 2.35 -22.24 -2.50
N ALA A 19 1.18 -22.51 -3.09
CA ALA A 19 0.32 -21.49 -3.69
C ALA A 19 -0.16 -20.46 -2.64
N HIS A 20 -0.55 -20.92 -1.45
CA HIS A 20 -0.98 -20.05 -0.36
C HIS A 20 0.14 -19.11 0.09
N PHE A 21 1.33 -19.63 0.35
CA PHE A 21 2.47 -18.80 0.74
C PHE A 21 2.90 -17.86 -0.38
N GLY A 22 2.90 -18.33 -1.64
CA GLY A 22 3.21 -17.50 -2.79
C GLY A 22 2.24 -16.31 -2.92
N PHE A 23 0.94 -16.56 -2.83
CA PHE A 23 -0.06 -15.49 -2.85
C PHE A 23 0.13 -14.49 -1.72
N LYS A 24 0.37 -14.97 -0.50
CA LYS A 24 0.59 -14.08 0.66
C LYS A 24 1.87 -13.26 0.54
N ALA A 25 2.96 -13.87 0.07
CA ALA A 25 4.23 -13.20 -0.15
C ALA A 25 4.09 -12.11 -1.22
N LEU A 26 3.45 -12.40 -2.35
CA LEU A 26 3.19 -11.41 -3.40
C LEU A 26 2.37 -10.23 -2.88
N GLY A 27 1.28 -10.48 -2.16
CA GLY A 27 0.47 -9.42 -1.56
C GLY A 27 1.26 -8.59 -0.55
N ALA A 28 2.13 -9.20 0.25
CA ALA A 28 3.02 -8.47 1.16
C ALA A 28 4.02 -7.60 0.39
N CYS A 29 4.61 -8.11 -0.69
CA CYS A 29 5.50 -7.33 -1.55
C CYS A 29 4.78 -6.10 -2.13
N PHE A 30 3.56 -6.25 -2.65
CA PHE A 30 2.79 -5.12 -3.18
C PHE A 30 2.57 -4.02 -2.14
N ASN A 31 2.35 -4.40 -0.88
CA ASN A 31 2.18 -3.45 0.22
C ASN A 31 3.42 -2.60 0.51
N HIS A 32 4.61 -3.00 0.04
CA HIS A 32 5.86 -2.27 0.21
C HIS A 32 6.33 -1.51 -1.04
N THR A 33 5.57 -1.56 -2.14
CA THR A 33 5.98 -0.88 -3.39
C THR A 33 5.64 0.63 -3.41
N GLY A 34 4.86 1.12 -2.45
CA GLY A 34 4.34 2.50 -2.44
C GLY A 34 3.23 2.77 -3.47
N TYR A 35 2.94 1.81 -4.36
CA TYR A 35 1.85 1.89 -5.32
C TYR A 35 0.57 1.27 -4.77
N ASP A 36 -0.57 1.90 -5.05
CA ASP A 36 -1.87 1.34 -4.70
C ASP A 36 -2.33 0.35 -5.78
N VAL A 37 -2.21 -0.94 -5.49
CA VAL A 37 -2.78 -2.01 -6.32
C VAL A 37 -4.19 -2.28 -5.82
N ARG A 38 -5.18 -1.96 -6.65
CA ARG A 38 -6.60 -2.25 -6.37
C ARG A 38 -7.11 -3.38 -7.26
N VAL A 39 -7.68 -4.39 -6.63
CA VAL A 39 -8.31 -5.52 -7.33
C VAL A 39 -9.72 -5.70 -6.76
N THR A 40 -10.71 -5.57 -7.63
CA THR A 40 -12.11 -5.83 -7.29
C THR A 40 -12.62 -6.98 -8.14
N PHE A 41 -12.88 -8.14 -7.53
CA PHE A 41 -13.33 -9.34 -8.23
C PHE A 41 -14.27 -10.17 -7.36
N LEU A 42 -15.48 -10.49 -7.85
CA LEU A 42 -16.47 -11.32 -7.14
C LEU A 42 -16.74 -10.88 -5.68
N GLY A 43 -16.79 -9.57 -5.41
CA GLY A 43 -17.02 -9.04 -4.06
C GLY A 43 -15.78 -9.00 -3.15
N ILE A 44 -14.63 -9.49 -3.63
CA ILE A 44 -13.33 -9.24 -3.03
C ILE A 44 -12.92 -7.83 -3.43
N ASP A 45 -12.67 -6.97 -2.43
CA ASP A 45 -12.10 -5.64 -2.62
C ASP A 45 -10.75 -5.60 -1.90
N TYR A 46 -9.69 -5.72 -2.70
CA TYR A 46 -8.32 -5.61 -2.27
C TYR A 46 -7.77 -4.24 -2.66
N SER A 47 -7.08 -3.61 -1.71
CA SER A 47 -6.28 -2.41 -1.97
C SER A 47 -5.11 -2.38 -1.02
N VAL A 48 -3.91 -2.14 -1.55
CA VAL A 48 -2.68 -1.93 -0.76
C VAL A 48 -2.89 -0.81 0.26
N ARG A 49 -3.53 0.26 -0.19
CA ARG A 49 -3.84 1.44 0.61
C ARG A 49 -4.78 1.14 1.80
N SER A 50 -5.64 0.12 1.70
CA SER A 50 -6.44 -0.32 2.85
C SER A 50 -5.59 -0.91 3.96
N HIS A 51 -4.55 -1.68 3.59
CA HIS A 51 -3.57 -2.21 4.56
C HIS A 51 -2.64 -1.12 5.10
N GLU A 52 -2.27 -0.13 4.29
CA GLU A 52 -1.54 1.05 4.76
C GLU A 52 -2.34 1.84 5.81
N THR A 53 -3.66 1.91 5.68
CA THR A 53 -4.53 2.52 6.70
C THR A 53 -4.39 1.83 8.05
N HIS A 54 -4.24 0.50 8.07
CA HIS A 54 -3.99 -0.26 9.30
C HIS A 54 -2.66 0.11 9.96
N HIS A 55 -1.59 0.27 9.19
CA HIS A 55 -0.29 0.71 9.73
C HIS A 55 -0.37 2.09 10.39
N ARG A 56 -1.24 2.97 9.90
CA ARG A 56 -1.46 4.31 10.49
C ARG A 56 -2.44 4.31 11.65
N LYS A 57 -3.49 3.49 11.56
CA LYS A 57 -4.58 3.37 12.53
C LYS A 57 -4.76 1.88 12.87
N PRO A 58 -3.94 1.30 13.78
CA PRO A 58 -3.88 -0.16 14.04
C PRO A 58 -5.17 -0.78 14.57
N THR A 59 -6.15 0.03 14.96
CA THR A 59 -7.49 -0.38 15.41
C THR A 59 -8.50 -0.50 14.27
N THR A 60 -8.05 -0.41 13.02
CA THR A 60 -8.90 -0.41 11.82
C THR A 60 -8.28 -1.29 10.71
N ASN A 61 -9.10 -1.73 9.76
CA ASN A 61 -8.68 -2.51 8.57
C ASN A 61 -7.79 -3.73 8.90
N TYR A 62 -8.24 -4.62 9.78
CA TYR A 62 -7.45 -5.75 10.27
C TYR A 62 -7.11 -6.77 9.18
N ALA A 63 -8.01 -6.99 8.21
CA ALA A 63 -7.71 -7.91 7.13
C ALA A 63 -6.67 -7.30 6.17
N GLN A 64 -5.74 -8.11 5.70
CA GLN A 64 -4.77 -7.65 4.70
C GLN A 64 -5.34 -7.67 3.27
N TYR A 65 -6.13 -8.69 2.94
CA TYR A 65 -6.52 -8.98 1.55
C TYR A 65 -8.00 -8.72 1.23
N VAL A 66 -8.87 -8.83 2.23
CA VAL A 66 -10.33 -8.83 2.04
C VAL A 66 -11.00 -7.94 3.07
N MET A 67 -11.36 -6.72 2.67
CA MET A 67 -12.04 -5.76 3.56
C MET A 67 -13.46 -6.16 3.94
N PHE A 68 -14.01 -7.22 3.33
CA PHE A 68 -15.35 -7.74 3.58
C PHE A 68 -15.64 -7.94 5.07
N TRP A 69 -14.71 -8.56 5.81
CA TRP A 69 -14.87 -8.80 7.23
C TRP A 69 -14.82 -7.51 8.05
N ASP A 70 -13.90 -6.60 7.73
CA ASP A 70 -13.82 -5.30 8.38
C ASP A 70 -15.08 -4.45 8.17
N ARG A 71 -15.75 -4.59 7.02
CA ARG A 71 -17.03 -3.94 6.75
C ARG A 71 -18.16 -4.51 7.61
N ILE A 72 -18.24 -5.83 7.71
CA ILE A 72 -19.25 -6.50 8.56
C ILE A 72 -19.04 -6.17 10.04
N MET A 73 -17.79 -6.11 10.49
CA MET A 73 -17.43 -5.86 11.89
C MET A 73 -17.33 -4.37 12.23
N GLY A 74 -17.47 -3.48 11.25
CA GLY A 74 -17.41 -2.02 11.44
C GLY A 74 -16.01 -1.44 11.69
N SER A 75 -14.96 -2.24 11.53
CA SER A 75 -13.55 -1.81 11.64
C SER A 75 -12.99 -1.21 10.35
N TYR A 76 -13.76 -1.19 9.26
CA TYR A 76 -13.34 -0.58 8.01
C TYR A 76 -13.24 0.94 8.10
N ARG A 77 -12.14 1.48 7.60
CA ARG A 77 -11.89 2.90 7.33
C ARG A 77 -11.34 3.06 5.93
N GLU A 78 -11.90 4.04 5.22
CA GLU A 78 -11.37 4.48 3.95
C GLU A 78 -10.03 5.19 4.19
N TYR A 79 -9.14 5.06 3.22
CA TYR A 79 -7.84 5.71 3.30
C TYR A 79 -7.97 7.20 3.00
N GLU A 80 -7.46 8.00 3.91
CA GLU A 80 -7.35 9.44 3.77
C GLU A 80 -5.98 9.76 3.14
N SER A 81 -5.98 10.22 1.88
CA SER A 81 -4.79 10.85 1.32
C SER A 81 -4.66 12.24 1.93
N GLY A 82 -3.50 12.58 2.52
CA GLY A 82 -3.23 13.93 3.05
C GLY A 82 -3.15 15.04 1.99
N TRP A 83 -3.62 14.78 0.77
CA TRP A 83 -3.72 15.71 -0.35
C TRP A 83 -5.19 15.95 -0.61
N GLU A 84 -5.61 17.22 -0.54
CA GLU A 84 -6.96 17.61 -0.95
C GLU A 84 -7.06 17.62 -2.48
N ALA A 85 -8.26 17.47 -3.03
CA ALA A 85 -8.47 17.51 -4.49
C ALA A 85 -7.92 18.80 -5.14
N LYS A 86 -7.95 19.92 -4.41
CA LYS A 86 -7.35 21.20 -4.82
C LYS A 86 -5.82 21.12 -4.95
N ASP A 87 -5.16 20.32 -4.12
CA ASP A 87 -3.70 20.18 -4.10
C ASP A 87 -3.24 19.31 -5.28
N VAL A 88 -4.05 18.30 -5.62
CA VAL A 88 -3.84 17.47 -6.83
C VAL A 88 -4.05 18.30 -8.11
N SER A 89 -5.10 19.14 -8.15
CA SER A 89 -5.35 20.02 -9.29
C SER A 89 -4.25 21.09 -9.46
N ALA A 90 -3.72 21.62 -8.36
CA ALA A 90 -2.61 22.59 -8.39
C ALA A 90 -1.30 21.94 -8.87
N ALA A 91 -1.01 20.71 -8.44
CA ALA A 91 0.15 19.96 -8.90
C ALA A 91 0.06 19.59 -10.39
N ALA A 92 -1.14 19.23 -10.88
CA ALA A 92 -1.39 18.97 -12.30
C ALA A 92 -1.25 20.25 -13.14
N GLY A 93 -1.65 21.42 -12.61
CA GLY A 93 -1.42 22.72 -13.24
C GLY A 93 0.06 23.08 -13.38
N HIS A 94 0.88 22.78 -12.37
CA HIS A 94 2.34 22.96 -12.41
C HIS A 94 3.08 21.98 -13.34
N ALA A 95 2.46 20.85 -13.70
CA ALA A 95 3.02 19.91 -14.68
C ALA A 95 2.71 20.32 -16.13
N ALA A 96 1.77 21.25 -16.35
CA ALA A 96 1.45 21.80 -17.67
C ALA A 96 2.47 22.87 -18.11
N ASP A 97 3.18 23.49 -17.16
CA ASP A 97 4.43 24.20 -17.43
C ASP A 97 5.49 23.12 -17.71
N GLY A 98 5.68 22.80 -19.00
CA GLY A 98 6.61 21.76 -19.43
C GLY A 98 7.98 21.88 -18.76
N PRO A 99 8.76 20.78 -18.66
CA PRO A 99 10.03 20.79 -17.95
C PRO A 99 10.93 21.89 -18.53
N ALA A 100 11.28 22.87 -17.69
CA ALA A 100 12.30 23.85 -18.04
C ALA A 100 13.53 23.09 -18.54
N ALA A 101 14.08 23.49 -19.69
CA ALA A 101 15.06 22.71 -20.44
C ALA A 101 16.38 22.45 -19.66
N ASP A 102 16.55 23.10 -18.52
CA ASP A 102 17.65 22.98 -17.56
C ASP A 102 17.36 22.05 -16.37
N ARG A 103 16.14 21.51 -16.25
CA ARG A 103 15.76 20.62 -15.16
C ARG A 103 16.35 19.23 -15.39
N LEU A 104 17.26 18.83 -14.49
CA LEU A 104 17.79 17.47 -14.46
C LEU A 104 16.64 16.45 -14.31
N PRO A 105 16.74 15.27 -14.94
CA PRO A 105 15.72 14.23 -14.78
C PRO A 105 15.58 13.88 -13.30
N ALA A 106 14.38 13.45 -12.88
CA ALA A 106 14.04 13.27 -11.47
C ALA A 106 15.01 12.36 -10.68
N TRP A 107 15.71 11.44 -11.36
CA TRP A 107 16.72 10.56 -10.77
C TRP A 107 18.09 11.23 -10.56
N ALA A 108 18.30 12.42 -11.11
CA ALA A 108 19.55 13.20 -11.06
C ALA A 108 19.35 14.57 -10.36
N ASP A 109 18.16 14.86 -9.85
CA ASP A 109 17.88 16.09 -9.10
C ASP A 109 18.19 15.89 -7.60
N PRO A 110 19.32 16.44 -7.09
CA PRO A 110 19.70 16.29 -5.68
C PRO A 110 18.71 16.97 -4.74
N ALA A 111 17.92 17.92 -5.24
CA ALA A 111 16.87 18.53 -4.45
C ALA A 111 15.70 17.56 -4.25
N LEU A 112 15.45 16.57 -5.12
CA LEU A 112 14.40 15.56 -4.95
C LEU A 112 14.78 14.51 -3.89
N GLU A 113 16.04 14.08 -3.87
CA GLU A 113 16.56 13.21 -2.81
C GLU A 113 16.49 13.87 -1.42
N ALA A 114 16.78 15.18 -1.35
CA ALA A 114 16.68 15.95 -0.11
C ALA A 114 15.24 16.05 0.47
N ARG A 115 14.19 15.86 -0.34
CA ARG A 115 12.77 15.86 0.10
C ARG A 115 12.25 14.46 0.43
N ALA A 116 12.91 13.42 -0.08
CA ALA A 116 12.57 12.03 0.23
C ALA A 116 13.06 11.62 1.64
N GLY A 117 14.06 12.33 2.18
CA GLY A 117 14.46 12.25 3.58
C GLY A 117 13.54 13.10 4.46
N HIS A 118 12.87 12.47 5.42
CA HIS A 118 12.04 13.07 6.47
C HIS A 118 10.58 13.41 6.09
N VAL A 119 9.77 12.37 5.92
CA VAL A 119 8.40 12.42 6.48
C VAL A 119 8.54 12.23 8.00
N ALA A 120 9.08 13.24 8.67
CA ALA A 120 9.01 13.34 10.12
C ALA A 120 7.65 13.95 10.48
N GLU A 121 6.92 13.26 11.35
CA GLU A 121 5.71 13.76 12.01
C GLU A 121 5.85 15.24 12.38
N ARG A 122 4.84 16.05 12.03
CA ARG A 122 4.70 17.36 12.65
C ARG A 122 4.50 17.13 14.15
N ALA A 123 5.47 17.55 14.95
CA ALA A 123 5.32 17.64 16.39
C ALA A 123 4.07 18.48 16.70
N HIS A 124 3.17 17.92 17.50
CA HIS A 124 2.09 18.67 18.12
C HIS A 124 2.71 19.71 19.05
N ALA A 125 2.36 20.98 18.85
CA ALA A 125 2.66 22.05 19.78
C ALA A 125 1.57 22.05 20.87
N ASP A 126 2.01 22.00 22.12
CA ASP A 126 1.18 22.21 23.32
C ASP A 126 0.63 23.63 23.41
#